data_AF-A0A6A4NAQ0-F1
#
_entry.id   AF-A0A6A4NAQ0-F1
#
_cell.length_a   1.000
_cell.length_b   1.000
_cell.length_c   1.000
_cell.angle_alpha   90.00
_cell.angle_beta   90.00
_cell.angle_gamma   90.00
#
_symmetry.space_group_name_H-M   'P 1'
#
loop_
_entity.id
_entity.type
_entity.pdbx_description
1 polymer ?
#
loop_
_entity_poly.entity_id
_entity_poly.type
_entity_poly.pdbx_seq_one_letter_code
_entity_poly.pdbx_strand_id
1 'polypeptide(L)'
;MSSSSSSSSSSSSSSSSSSSSSSSSSSSSSSSSSSSSSSSSSMYHVPELDYNDMDHVADHTFRKYTSSNSTKRGNTSNGTSIVWFRNDLRILDNEALYKAWFSSQSVLPLYCFDPRLFSTTYHFRFPKTGVLRAQFLLECLADLRKNLMKRGLNLLILHGKPEDIIPSLAKAFGVHTVYAQKETCSEELNVERSVITGLQQVMIPCPEEPTGVTHSNNTPKLQLIWGSTMYHIDDLPFDVTCLPDVYTQFRKA
;
A
#
# COMPACT_ATOMS: atom_id res chain seq x y z
N MET A 1 30.40 -52.57 7.06
CA MET A 1 29.82 -53.74 6.37
C MET A 1 28.49 -53.29 5.78
N SER A 2 28.24 -53.29 4.47
CA SER A 2 29.12 -53.58 3.33
C SER A 2 28.55 -52.91 2.06
N SER A 3 29.42 -52.61 1.08
CA SER A 3 29.18 -52.47 -0.39
C SER A 3 27.93 -51.70 -0.90
N SER A 4 28.05 -50.68 -1.76
CA SER A 4 28.31 -50.76 -3.23
C SER A 4 27.18 -51.48 -4.02
N SER A 5 26.74 -51.06 -5.22
CA SER A 5 27.42 -50.27 -6.25
C SER A 5 26.47 -49.41 -7.11
N SER A 6 27.05 -48.50 -7.88
CA SER A 6 26.45 -47.74 -8.98
C SER A 6 26.08 -48.57 -10.22
N SER A 7 25.15 -48.07 -11.04
CA SER A 7 25.22 -48.16 -12.51
C SER A 7 24.47 -46.99 -13.17
N SER A 8 24.91 -46.60 -14.37
CA SER A 8 24.38 -45.48 -15.15
C SER A 8 24.42 -45.82 -16.64
N SER A 9 23.47 -45.30 -17.43
CA SER A 9 23.44 -45.50 -18.89
C SER A 9 22.64 -44.43 -19.64
N SER A 10 23.33 -43.72 -20.51
CA SER A 10 22.80 -43.03 -21.70
C SER A 10 22.32 -44.03 -22.77
N SER A 11 21.48 -43.69 -23.76
CA SER A 11 20.65 -42.47 -23.94
C SER A 11 19.24 -42.77 -24.52
N SER A 12 18.81 -42.54 -25.78
CA SER A 12 19.40 -42.04 -27.05
C SER A 12 18.32 -41.40 -27.94
N SER A 13 18.70 -40.60 -28.95
CA SER A 13 17.81 -39.83 -29.83
C SER A 13 17.19 -40.60 -31.00
N SER A 14 15.95 -40.25 -31.39
CA SER A 14 15.47 -40.36 -32.78
C SER A 14 14.43 -39.28 -33.09
N SER A 15 14.50 -38.72 -34.30
CA SER A 15 13.61 -37.66 -34.78
C SER A 15 12.77 -38.15 -35.96
N SER A 16 11.55 -37.64 -36.11
CA SER A 16 10.74 -37.80 -37.31
C SER A 16 9.90 -36.55 -37.58
N SER A 17 10.09 -35.96 -38.75
CA SER A 17 9.34 -34.81 -39.23
C SER A 17 8.33 -35.24 -40.30
N SER A 18 7.15 -34.63 -40.29
CA SER A 18 6.19 -34.72 -41.39
C SER A 18 5.40 -33.43 -41.50
N SER A 19 5.43 -32.82 -42.68
CA SER A 19 4.81 -31.53 -42.99
C SER A 19 3.86 -31.70 -44.18
N SER A 20 2.68 -31.08 -44.15
CA SER A 20 1.93 -30.79 -45.37
C SER A 20 0.78 -29.79 -45.19
N SER A 21 0.74 -28.83 -46.12
CA SER A 21 -0.44 -28.17 -46.71
C SER A 21 -1.55 -27.57 -45.83
N SER A 22 -1.64 -26.24 -45.92
CA SER A 22 -2.87 -25.44 -45.71
C SER A 22 -4.01 -25.79 -46.66
N SER A 23 -5.26 -25.61 -46.22
CA SER A 23 -6.42 -25.41 -47.10
C SER A 23 -7.32 -24.30 -46.53
N SER A 24 -7.55 -23.25 -47.33
CA SER A 24 -8.41 -22.11 -46.97
C SER A 24 -9.82 -22.32 -47.50
N SER A 25 -10.83 -22.35 -46.61
CA SER A 25 -12.25 -22.45 -46.98
C SER A 25 -13.04 -21.25 -46.44
N SER A 26 -13.32 -20.28 -47.31
CA SER A 26 -14.18 -19.13 -46.99
C SER A 26 -15.66 -19.51 -47.04
N SER A 27 -16.31 -19.61 -45.87
CA SER A 27 -17.76 -19.85 -45.76
C SER A 27 -18.48 -18.59 -45.27
N SER A 28 -19.11 -17.85 -46.19
CA SER A 28 -19.95 -16.69 -45.86
C SER A 28 -21.32 -17.13 -45.33
N SER A 29 -21.56 -16.97 -44.02
CA SER A 29 -22.87 -17.15 -43.40
C SER A 29 -23.56 -15.80 -43.15
N SER A 30 -24.84 -15.72 -43.52
CA SER A 30 -25.64 -14.49 -43.53
C SER A 30 -25.86 -13.87 -42.15
N SER A 31 -25.83 -12.55 -42.07
CA SER A 31 -26.16 -11.77 -40.88
C SER A 31 -27.66 -11.85 -40.53
N SER A 32 -28.01 -12.65 -39.53
CA SER A 32 -29.31 -12.59 -38.86
C SER A 32 -29.24 -11.59 -37.68
N SER A 33 -29.61 -10.34 -37.91
CA SER A 33 -29.61 -9.29 -36.88
C SER A 33 -30.75 -9.48 -35.88
N SER A 34 -30.57 -10.38 -34.90
CA SER A 34 -31.46 -10.51 -33.75
C SER A 34 -31.37 -9.24 -32.90
N SER A 35 -32.38 -8.37 -32.99
CA SER A 35 -32.46 -7.13 -32.24
C SER A 35 -32.79 -7.40 -30.77
N SER A 36 -31.80 -7.87 -30.01
CA SER A 36 -31.85 -7.85 -28.55
C SER A 36 -32.00 -6.40 -28.09
N SER A 37 -33.11 -6.08 -27.44
CA SER A 37 -33.35 -4.76 -26.85
C SER A 37 -32.44 -4.55 -25.65
N SER A 38 -31.18 -4.19 -25.91
CA SER A 38 -30.21 -3.85 -24.89
C SER A 38 -30.71 -2.64 -24.11
N SER A 39 -31.21 -2.87 -22.89
CA SER A 39 -31.47 -1.81 -21.92
C SER A 39 -30.16 -1.11 -21.63
N SER A 40 -29.90 0.00 -22.32
CA SER A 40 -28.64 0.74 -22.24
C SER A 40 -28.50 1.34 -20.85
N SER A 41 -27.80 0.62 -19.96
CA SER A 41 -27.41 1.12 -18.65
C SER A 41 -26.39 2.24 -18.85
N SER A 42 -26.87 3.49 -18.87
CA SER A 42 -26.04 4.68 -18.98
C SER A 42 -24.97 4.66 -17.88
N MET A 43 -23.73 4.44 -18.29
CA MET A 43 -22.58 4.43 -17.38
C MET A 43 -22.05 5.84 -17.23
N TYR A 44 -22.27 6.44 -16.06
CA TYR A 44 -21.76 7.77 -15.72
C TYR A 44 -20.42 7.63 -14.99
N HIS A 45 -19.37 8.27 -15.51
CA HIS A 45 -18.09 8.37 -14.81
C HIS A 45 -18.20 9.43 -13.70
N VAL A 46 -17.55 9.19 -12.56
CA VAL A 46 -17.48 10.14 -11.44
C VAL A 46 -16.01 10.29 -11.05
N PRO A 47 -15.38 11.47 -11.24
CA PRO A 47 -15.94 12.69 -11.86
C PRO A 47 -16.24 12.51 -13.36
N GLU A 48 -17.07 13.39 -13.92
CA GLU A 48 -17.37 13.47 -15.37
C GLU A 48 -16.26 14.18 -16.18
N LEU A 49 -15.01 14.16 -15.69
CA LEU A 49 -13.85 14.79 -16.33
C LEU A 49 -13.03 13.75 -17.10
N ASP A 50 -12.33 14.17 -18.16
CA ASP A 50 -11.36 13.31 -18.83
C ASP A 50 -10.01 13.24 -18.06
N TYR A 51 -9.17 12.27 -18.42
CA TYR A 51 -7.90 12.03 -17.72
C TYR A 51 -6.91 13.21 -17.76
N ASN A 52 -6.93 14.04 -18.81
CA ASN A 52 -6.07 15.22 -18.93
C ASN A 52 -6.59 16.38 -18.06
N ASP A 53 -7.90 16.60 -18.06
CA ASP A 53 -8.56 17.58 -17.19
C ASP A 53 -8.36 17.20 -15.71
N MET A 54 -8.50 15.91 -15.37
CA MET A 54 -8.18 15.39 -14.04
C MET A 54 -6.71 15.63 -13.64
N ASP A 55 -5.74 15.34 -14.51
CA ASP A 55 -4.32 15.60 -14.24
C ASP A 55 -4.03 17.10 -14.06
N HIS A 56 -4.64 17.96 -14.90
CA HIS A 56 -4.47 19.40 -14.82
C HIS A 56 -5.08 19.98 -13.53
N VAL A 57 -6.28 19.56 -13.14
CA VAL A 57 -6.93 19.92 -11.87
C VAL A 57 -6.11 19.41 -10.68
N ALA A 58 -5.56 18.19 -10.75
CA ALA A 58 -4.70 17.63 -9.71
C ALA A 58 -3.41 18.44 -9.54
N ASP A 59 -2.67 18.72 -10.63
CA ASP A 59 -1.40 19.46 -10.56
C ASP A 59 -1.60 20.94 -10.19
N HIS A 60 -2.71 21.56 -10.59
CA HIS A 60 -3.11 22.88 -10.08
C HIS A 60 -3.42 22.84 -8.57
N THR A 61 -4.16 21.83 -8.11
CA THR A 61 -4.49 21.67 -6.68
C THR A 61 -3.24 21.40 -5.85
N PHE A 62 -2.35 20.54 -6.31
CA PHE A 62 -1.04 20.33 -5.69
C PHE A 62 -0.23 21.63 -5.62
N ARG A 63 -0.20 22.45 -6.68
CA ARG A 63 0.49 23.75 -6.68
C ARG A 63 -0.11 24.72 -5.67
N LYS A 64 -1.45 24.77 -5.55
CA LYS A 64 -2.17 25.62 -4.59
C LYS A 64 -1.83 25.30 -3.13
N TYR A 65 -1.63 24.02 -2.79
CA TYR A 65 -1.37 23.55 -1.43
C TYR A 65 0.10 23.22 -1.13
N THR A 66 1.02 23.44 -2.08
CA THR A 66 2.47 23.31 -1.84
C THR A 66 3.01 24.63 -1.28
N SER A 67 3.52 24.61 -0.04
CA SER A 67 4.19 25.77 0.56
C SER A 67 5.43 26.18 -0.26
N SER A 68 5.53 27.46 -0.61
CA SER A 68 6.72 28.04 -1.25
C SER A 68 7.89 28.24 -0.29
N ASN A 69 7.62 28.27 1.02
CA ASN A 69 8.66 28.40 2.04
C ASN A 69 9.40 27.08 2.20
N SER A 70 10.69 27.09 1.88
CA SER A 70 11.64 26.03 2.24
C SER A 70 11.85 26.01 3.75
N THR A 71 10.95 25.33 4.47
CA THR A 71 11.22 24.90 5.84
C THR A 71 12.55 24.16 5.85
N LYS A 72 13.54 24.70 6.57
CA LYS A 72 14.78 23.96 6.84
C LYS A 72 14.37 22.62 7.44
N ARG A 73 14.73 21.53 6.76
CA ARG A 73 14.55 20.17 7.26
C ARG A 73 15.12 20.16 8.69
N GLY A 74 14.33 19.73 9.67
CA GLY A 74 14.81 19.63 11.06
C GLY A 74 16.06 18.74 11.12
N ASN A 75 16.84 18.82 12.21
CA ASN A 75 18.07 18.03 12.40
C ASN A 75 17.83 16.58 11.96
N THR A 76 18.29 16.26 10.76
CA THR A 76 17.77 15.11 10.01
C THR A 76 18.50 13.89 10.52
N SER A 77 17.78 12.88 10.99
CA SER A 77 18.43 11.62 11.35
C SER A 77 18.99 10.98 10.07
N ASN A 78 20.24 10.49 10.13
CA ASN A 78 20.95 9.84 9.01
C ASN A 78 20.38 8.42 8.76
N GLY A 79 19.08 8.34 8.48
CA GLY A 79 18.36 7.07 8.42
C GLY A 79 17.17 7.10 7.48
N THR A 80 16.68 5.89 7.21
CA THR A 80 15.50 5.61 6.40
C THR A 80 14.26 5.50 7.29
N SER A 81 13.15 6.08 6.88
CA SER A 81 11.83 5.73 7.41
C SER A 81 10.98 4.99 6.38
N ILE A 82 10.01 4.21 6.86
CA ILE A 82 8.91 3.69 6.03
C ILE A 82 7.68 4.58 6.26
N VAL A 83 6.93 4.88 5.20
CA VAL A 83 5.53 5.34 5.31
C VAL A 83 4.65 4.19 4.86
N TRP A 84 3.98 3.54 5.80
CA TRP A 84 3.08 2.43 5.54
C TRP A 84 1.67 2.98 5.27
N PHE A 85 1.35 3.06 3.99
CA PHE A 85 0.05 3.46 3.47
C PHE A 85 -0.98 2.33 3.65
N ARG A 86 -2.21 2.73 3.99
CA ARG A 86 -3.35 1.85 4.26
C ARG A 86 -4.59 2.37 3.53
N ASN A 87 -5.50 3.03 4.24
CA ASN A 87 -6.66 3.73 3.70
C ASN A 87 -6.35 5.22 3.37
N ASP A 88 -5.16 5.70 3.74
CA ASP A 88 -4.68 7.08 3.60
C ASP A 88 -3.95 7.33 2.26
N LEU A 89 -4.51 6.82 1.15
CA LEU A 89 -3.87 6.79 -0.18
C LEU A 89 -3.77 8.18 -0.87
N ARG A 90 -3.17 9.16 -0.19
CA ARG A 90 -3.08 10.57 -0.57
C ARG A 90 -1.71 11.16 -0.21
N ILE A 91 -1.30 12.20 -0.94
CA ILE A 91 -0.10 13.00 -0.64
C ILE A 91 -0.45 14.36 -0.01
N LEU A 92 -1.52 15.01 -0.48
CA LEU A 92 -2.04 16.20 0.18
C LEU A 92 -2.58 15.84 1.56
N ASP A 93 -2.26 16.69 2.53
CA ASP A 93 -2.74 16.57 3.91
C ASP A 93 -2.51 15.17 4.53
N ASN A 94 -1.34 14.58 4.26
CA ASN A 94 -0.91 13.32 4.88
C ASN A 94 0.20 13.61 5.91
N GLU A 95 -0.18 13.68 7.18
CA GLU A 95 0.77 14.00 8.26
C GLU A 95 1.77 12.87 8.55
N ALA A 96 1.44 11.61 8.21
CA ALA A 96 2.39 10.49 8.31
C ALA A 96 3.52 10.62 7.28
N LEU A 97 3.19 10.97 6.04
CA LEU A 97 4.16 11.28 4.99
C LEU A 97 5.00 12.53 5.35
N TYR A 98 4.39 13.57 5.92
CA TYR A 98 5.09 14.77 6.36
C TYR A 98 6.07 14.50 7.52
N LYS A 99 5.62 13.85 8.59
CA LYS A 99 6.46 13.48 9.75
C LYS A 99 7.62 12.57 9.33
N ALA A 100 7.41 11.66 8.38
CA ALA A 100 8.48 10.85 7.79
C ALA A 100 9.49 11.70 7.00
N TRP A 101 9.02 12.53 6.05
CA TRP A 101 9.87 13.40 5.22
C TRP A 101 10.71 14.38 6.05
N PHE A 102 10.15 14.92 7.14
CA PHE A 102 10.82 15.88 8.01
C PHE A 102 11.85 15.22 8.95
N SER A 103 11.60 14.00 9.44
CA SER A 103 12.43 13.35 10.47
C SER A 103 13.62 12.54 9.92
N SER A 104 13.59 12.18 8.64
CA SER A 104 14.41 11.12 8.04
C SER A 104 15.15 11.64 6.83
N GLN A 105 16.35 11.13 6.55
CA GLN A 105 17.07 11.46 5.32
C GLN A 105 16.34 10.92 4.09
N SER A 106 15.99 9.63 4.15
CA SER A 106 15.30 8.87 3.09
C SER A 106 13.93 8.38 3.57
N VAL A 107 12.97 8.27 2.65
CA VAL A 107 11.62 7.78 2.91
C VAL A 107 11.28 6.65 1.93
N LEU A 108 10.74 5.55 2.43
CA LEU A 108 10.25 4.41 1.67
C LEU A 108 8.71 4.31 1.80
N PRO A 109 7.93 4.88 0.85
CA PRO A 109 6.50 4.62 0.74
C PRO A 109 6.23 3.14 0.47
N LEU A 110 5.39 2.53 1.30
CA LEU A 110 5.05 1.11 1.27
C LEU A 110 3.53 0.91 1.32
N TYR A 111 3.01 0.07 0.44
CA TYR A 111 1.68 -0.52 0.55
C TYR A 111 1.77 -2.05 0.58
N CYS A 112 1.01 -2.68 1.48
CA CYS A 112 0.93 -4.13 1.61
C CYS A 112 -0.46 -4.62 1.19
N PHE A 113 -0.53 -5.40 0.11
CA PHE A 113 -1.72 -6.19 -0.24
C PHE A 113 -1.86 -7.34 0.77
N ASP A 114 -2.59 -7.06 1.85
CA ASP A 114 -2.88 -8.02 2.90
C ASP A 114 -3.91 -9.06 2.43
N PRO A 115 -3.59 -10.37 2.41
CA PRO A 115 -4.51 -11.41 1.96
C PRO A 115 -5.79 -11.50 2.81
N ARG A 116 -5.81 -10.96 4.04
CA ARG A 116 -7.02 -10.88 4.88
C ARG A 116 -8.11 -10.03 4.23
N LEU A 117 -7.74 -8.95 3.54
CA LEU A 117 -8.69 -8.03 2.89
C LEU A 117 -9.45 -8.68 1.72
N PHE A 118 -8.91 -9.77 1.16
CA PHE A 118 -9.50 -10.54 0.05
C PHE A 118 -10.01 -11.92 0.49
N SER A 119 -10.06 -12.15 1.80
CA SER A 119 -10.68 -13.34 2.39
C SER A 119 -12.22 -13.17 2.49
N THR A 120 -12.83 -13.62 3.59
CA THR A 120 -14.29 -13.66 3.78
C THR A 120 -14.76 -12.75 4.92
N THR A 121 -16.00 -12.25 4.84
CA THR A 121 -16.64 -11.48 5.91
C THR A 121 -16.90 -12.35 7.15
N TYR A 122 -16.79 -11.76 8.34
CA TYR A 122 -16.73 -12.47 9.61
C TYR A 122 -17.94 -13.41 9.88
N HIS A 123 -19.16 -12.91 9.72
CA HIS A 123 -20.38 -13.69 9.95
C HIS A 123 -20.78 -14.56 8.75
N PHE A 124 -21.09 -13.93 7.61
CA PHE A 124 -21.79 -14.58 6.49
C PHE A 124 -20.89 -15.07 5.35
N ARG A 125 -19.56 -14.93 5.50
CA ARG A 125 -18.53 -15.49 4.61
C ARG A 125 -18.56 -15.06 3.14
N PHE A 126 -19.31 -14.01 2.80
CA PHE A 126 -19.19 -13.30 1.52
C PHE A 126 -17.76 -12.77 1.31
N PRO A 127 -17.29 -12.51 0.07
CA PRO A 127 -15.99 -11.90 -0.19
C PRO A 127 -15.79 -10.61 0.61
N LYS A 128 -14.71 -10.53 1.40
CA LYS A 128 -14.38 -9.38 2.27
C LYS A 128 -14.21 -8.09 1.45
N THR A 129 -13.64 -8.21 0.25
CA THR A 129 -13.58 -7.18 -0.78
C THR A 129 -14.16 -7.71 -2.09
N GLY A 130 -15.23 -7.07 -2.58
CA GLY A 130 -15.84 -7.38 -3.87
C GLY A 130 -15.11 -6.70 -5.04
N VAL A 131 -15.29 -7.23 -6.25
CA VAL A 131 -14.52 -6.89 -7.46
C VAL A 131 -14.45 -5.39 -7.76
N LEU A 132 -15.56 -4.65 -7.61
CA LEU A 132 -15.60 -3.20 -7.87
C LEU A 132 -14.68 -2.40 -6.93
N ARG A 133 -14.61 -2.79 -5.64
CA ARG A 133 -13.73 -2.12 -4.67
C ARG A 133 -12.28 -2.57 -4.82
N ALA A 134 -12.04 -3.80 -5.28
CA ALA A 134 -10.69 -4.25 -5.64
C ALA A 134 -10.14 -3.48 -6.85
N GLN A 135 -10.96 -3.24 -7.87
CA GLN A 135 -10.61 -2.43 -9.04
C GLN A 135 -10.30 -0.98 -8.65
N PHE A 136 -11.20 -0.33 -7.89
CA PHE A 136 -10.97 1.03 -7.40
C PHE A 136 -9.69 1.16 -6.54
N LEU A 137 -9.39 0.17 -5.70
CA LEU A 137 -8.15 0.13 -4.93
C LEU A 137 -6.89 0.06 -5.82
N LEU A 138 -6.92 -0.72 -6.91
CA LEU A 138 -5.81 -0.78 -7.88
C LEU A 138 -5.60 0.57 -8.57
N GLU A 139 -6.70 1.28 -8.91
CA GLU A 139 -6.67 2.63 -9.49
C GLU A 139 -6.09 3.66 -8.50
N CYS A 140 -6.53 3.66 -7.24
CA CYS A 140 -5.95 4.51 -6.19
C CYS A 140 -4.44 4.26 -5.98
N LEU A 141 -3.98 3.02 -6.04
CA LEU A 141 -2.56 2.67 -5.89
C LEU A 141 -1.72 3.06 -7.10
N ALA A 142 -2.30 3.00 -8.31
CA ALA A 142 -1.66 3.49 -9.53
C ALA A 142 -1.50 5.02 -9.49
N ASP A 143 -2.53 5.76 -9.08
CA ASP A 143 -2.44 7.23 -8.92
C ASP A 143 -1.48 7.63 -7.80
N LEU A 144 -1.55 6.99 -6.62
CA LEU A 144 -0.63 7.28 -5.52
C LEU A 144 0.83 7.07 -5.94
N ARG A 145 1.12 5.99 -6.69
CA ARG A 145 2.46 5.77 -7.27
C ARG A 145 2.83 6.88 -8.25
N LYS A 146 1.96 7.23 -9.20
CA LYS A 146 2.16 8.32 -10.18
C LYS A 146 2.49 9.64 -9.47
N ASN A 147 1.72 10.01 -8.46
CA ASN A 147 1.87 11.25 -7.72
C ASN A 147 3.06 11.27 -6.74
N LEU A 148 3.52 10.11 -6.26
CA LEU A 148 4.80 9.98 -5.55
C LEU A 148 5.99 10.12 -6.52
N MET A 149 5.89 9.55 -7.72
CA MET A 149 6.92 9.67 -8.77
C MET A 149 7.06 11.10 -9.29
N LYS A 150 5.97 11.89 -9.40
CA LYS A 150 6.02 13.35 -9.64
C LYS A 150 6.83 14.12 -8.56
N ARG A 151 7.23 13.48 -7.45
CA ARG A 151 7.93 14.08 -6.30
C ARG A 151 9.27 13.40 -5.97
N GLY A 152 9.81 12.56 -6.86
CA GLY A 152 11.07 11.86 -6.65
C GLY A 152 11.02 10.70 -5.64
N LEU A 153 9.82 10.27 -5.25
CA LEU A 153 9.58 9.04 -4.46
C LEU A 153 9.00 7.94 -5.38
N ASN A 154 8.78 6.75 -4.84
CA ASN A 154 8.03 5.69 -5.52
C ASN A 154 7.28 4.86 -4.47
N LEU A 155 6.19 4.18 -4.86
CA LEU A 155 5.42 3.31 -4.00
C LEU A 155 5.90 1.87 -4.13
N LEU A 156 6.56 1.34 -3.09
CA LEU A 156 6.80 -0.09 -2.97
C LEU A 156 5.45 -0.79 -2.69
N ILE A 157 5.10 -1.76 -3.51
CA ILE A 157 3.88 -2.57 -3.36
C ILE A 157 4.30 -4.01 -3.22
N LEU A 158 3.89 -4.66 -2.12
CA LEU A 158 4.18 -6.07 -1.83
C LEU A 158 2.89 -6.80 -1.44
N HIS A 159 2.83 -8.11 -1.67
CA HIS A 159 1.70 -8.96 -1.29
C HIS A 159 2.07 -9.85 -0.09
N GLY A 160 1.25 -9.83 0.96
CA GLY A 160 1.50 -10.49 2.24
C GLY A 160 1.09 -9.62 3.42
N LYS A 161 1.28 -10.11 4.65
CA LYS A 161 0.84 -9.38 5.85
C LYS A 161 1.81 -8.26 6.21
N PRO A 162 1.31 -7.09 6.67
CA PRO A 162 2.16 -6.01 7.19
C PRO A 162 3.12 -6.45 8.30
N GLU A 163 2.68 -7.30 9.23
CA GLU A 163 3.52 -7.79 10.33
C GLU A 163 4.65 -8.74 9.90
N ASP A 164 4.57 -9.35 8.72
CA ASP A 164 5.64 -10.17 8.16
C ASP A 164 6.59 -9.30 7.30
N ILE A 165 6.01 -8.39 6.51
CA ILE A 165 6.73 -7.55 5.52
C ILE A 165 7.51 -6.41 6.19
N ILE A 166 6.87 -5.65 7.08
CA ILE A 166 7.41 -4.40 7.62
C ILE A 166 8.67 -4.65 8.47
N PRO A 167 8.73 -5.66 9.37
CA PRO A 167 9.97 -5.97 10.10
C PRO A 167 11.11 -6.45 9.20
N SER A 168 10.79 -7.22 8.14
CA SER A 168 11.77 -7.68 7.16
C SER A 168 12.41 -6.51 6.39
N LEU A 169 11.59 -5.57 5.90
CA LEU A 169 12.06 -4.33 5.28
C LEU A 169 12.83 -3.45 6.29
N ALA A 170 12.37 -3.36 7.53
CA ALA A 170 13.03 -2.55 8.55
C ALA A 170 14.46 -3.03 8.83
N LYS A 171 14.65 -4.35 8.90
CA LYS A 171 15.99 -4.98 9.00
C LYS A 171 16.83 -4.76 7.75
N ALA A 172 16.24 -4.88 6.55
CA ALA A 172 16.97 -4.78 5.28
C ALA A 172 17.44 -3.36 4.93
N PHE A 173 16.69 -2.33 5.31
CA PHE A 173 16.96 -0.93 4.94
C PHE A 173 17.40 -0.03 6.12
N GLY A 174 17.69 -0.61 7.29
CA GLY A 174 18.14 0.13 8.48
C GLY A 174 17.10 1.16 8.96
N VAL A 175 15.82 0.79 8.97
CA VAL A 175 14.71 1.72 9.15
C VAL A 175 14.55 2.09 10.62
N HIS A 176 14.63 3.38 10.98
CA HIS A 176 14.50 3.80 12.39
C HIS A 176 13.03 3.96 12.83
N THR A 177 12.17 4.44 11.93
CA THR A 177 10.73 4.66 12.21
C THR A 177 9.88 4.16 11.05
N VAL A 178 8.79 3.49 11.37
CA VAL A 178 7.66 3.25 10.47
C VAL A 178 6.55 4.23 10.84
N TYR A 179 6.12 5.07 9.91
CA TYR A 179 5.00 6.00 10.07
C TYR A 179 3.76 5.43 9.39
N ALA A 180 2.59 5.53 10.02
CA ALA A 180 1.32 5.12 9.44
C ALA A 180 0.14 5.91 10.04
N GLN A 181 -0.96 6.04 9.31
CA GLN A 181 -2.19 6.58 9.88
C GLN A 181 -2.77 5.59 10.91
N LYS A 182 -3.22 6.12 12.05
CA LYS A 182 -3.86 5.39 13.15
C LYS A 182 -5.29 5.00 12.75
N GLU A 183 -5.70 3.77 13.04
CA GLU A 183 -7.11 3.35 12.89
C GLU A 183 -7.69 2.78 14.19
N THR A 184 -9.02 2.58 14.19
CA THR A 184 -9.84 2.39 15.40
C THR A 184 -10.55 1.03 15.47
N CYS A 185 -10.70 0.33 14.34
CA CYS A 185 -11.44 -0.93 14.25
C CYS A 185 -10.61 -2.16 14.65
N SER A 186 -11.28 -3.26 15.01
CA SER A 186 -10.64 -4.37 15.73
C SER A 186 -9.67 -5.21 14.89
N GLU A 187 -9.93 -5.38 13.58
CA GLU A 187 -9.01 -6.09 12.69
C GLU A 187 -7.73 -5.27 12.51
N GLU A 188 -7.89 -3.96 12.28
CA GLU A 188 -6.86 -2.95 12.08
C GLU A 188 -5.94 -2.81 13.31
N LEU A 189 -6.52 -2.67 14.50
CA LEU A 189 -5.80 -2.62 15.77
C LEU A 189 -5.01 -3.90 16.06
N ASN A 190 -5.48 -5.05 15.56
CA ASN A 190 -4.73 -6.31 15.69
C ASN A 190 -3.52 -6.34 14.75
N VAL A 191 -3.64 -5.84 13.52
CA VAL A 191 -2.48 -5.69 12.61
C VAL A 191 -1.45 -4.72 13.18
N GLU A 192 -1.88 -3.55 13.68
CA GLU A 192 -1.00 -2.57 14.34
C GLU A 192 -0.21 -3.21 15.50
N ARG A 193 -0.88 -4.00 16.35
CA ARG A 193 -0.21 -4.72 17.46
C ARG A 193 0.80 -5.76 16.95
N SER A 194 0.43 -6.55 15.94
CA SER A 194 1.34 -7.54 15.34
C SER A 194 2.56 -6.89 14.69
N VAL A 195 2.40 -5.75 14.01
CA VAL A 195 3.51 -4.96 13.44
C VAL A 195 4.44 -4.44 14.55
N ILE A 196 3.90 -3.94 15.67
CA ILE A 196 4.70 -3.52 16.83
C ILE A 196 5.52 -4.69 17.38
N THR A 197 4.90 -5.85 17.62
CA THR A 197 5.59 -7.04 18.14
C THR A 197 6.66 -7.57 17.16
N GLY A 198 6.39 -7.55 15.85
CA GLY A 198 7.38 -7.93 14.84
C GLY A 198 8.57 -6.96 14.80
N LEU A 199 8.34 -5.65 14.89
CA LEU A 199 9.39 -4.63 14.92
C LEU A 199 10.26 -4.70 16.20
N GLN A 200 9.67 -5.05 17.35
CA GLN A 200 10.40 -5.29 18.61
C GLN A 200 11.41 -6.45 18.52
N GLN A 201 11.22 -7.39 17.57
CA GLN A 201 12.13 -8.51 17.32
C GLN A 201 13.27 -8.16 16.34
N VAL A 202 13.25 -6.98 15.73
CA VAL A 202 14.28 -6.52 14.80
C VAL A 202 15.39 -5.78 15.54
N MET A 203 16.55 -6.42 15.63
CA MET A 203 17.81 -5.73 15.92
C MET A 203 18.44 -5.25 14.61
N ILE A 204 18.66 -3.95 14.47
CA ILE A 204 19.38 -3.34 13.35
C ILE A 204 20.88 -3.34 13.69
N PRO A 205 21.76 -4.00 12.90
CA PRO A 205 23.19 -3.87 13.08
C PRO A 205 23.64 -2.47 12.67
N CYS A 206 24.28 -1.73 13.59
CA CYS A 206 25.02 -0.54 13.21
C CYS A 206 26.34 -0.94 12.51
N PRO A 207 26.80 -0.19 11.50
CA PRO A 207 28.20 -0.25 11.07
C PRO A 207 29.13 0.07 12.26
N GLU A 208 30.28 -0.60 12.31
CA GLU A 208 31.26 -0.41 13.38
C GLU A 208 32.04 0.90 13.21
N GLU A 209 31.67 1.92 13.98
CA GLU A 209 32.52 3.10 14.20
C GLU A 209 33.56 2.79 15.30
N PRO A 210 34.86 3.10 15.13
CA PRO A 210 35.96 2.58 15.96
C PRO A 210 36.09 3.27 17.33
N THR A 211 35.05 3.95 17.83
CA THR A 211 35.06 4.63 19.14
C THR A 211 33.95 4.07 20.03
N GLY A 212 34.34 3.47 21.16
CA GLY A 212 33.47 2.65 22.01
C GLY A 212 32.41 3.42 22.80
N VAL A 213 31.41 3.97 22.11
CA VAL A 213 30.19 4.52 22.70
C VAL A 213 29.09 3.46 22.61
N THR A 214 28.59 3.02 23.77
CA THR A 214 27.50 2.04 23.84
C THR A 214 26.17 2.69 23.42
N HIS A 215 25.89 2.68 22.12
CA HIS A 215 24.61 3.13 21.59
C HIS A 215 23.46 2.22 22.04
N SER A 216 22.34 2.83 22.44
CA SER A 216 21.11 2.11 22.79
C SER A 216 20.67 1.18 21.67
N ASN A 217 20.11 0.02 22.03
CA ASN A 217 19.50 -0.94 21.10
C ASN A 217 18.60 -0.20 20.10
N ASN A 218 19.03 -0.14 18.83
CA ASN A 218 18.39 0.68 17.80
C ASN A 218 17.24 -0.10 17.15
N THR A 219 16.20 -0.38 17.94
CA THR A 219 15.01 -1.10 17.48
C THR A 219 14.08 -0.16 16.71
N PRO A 220 13.50 -0.62 15.57
CA PRO A 220 12.60 0.20 14.78
C PRO A 220 11.29 0.45 15.52
N LYS A 221 10.82 1.71 15.55
CA LYS A 221 9.54 2.08 16.21
C LYS A 221 8.41 2.26 15.20
N LEU A 222 7.19 1.83 15.54
CA LEU A 222 5.97 2.23 14.82
C LEU A 222 5.43 3.53 15.43
N GLN A 223 5.24 4.55 14.62
CA GLN A 223 4.62 5.82 15.00
C GLN A 223 3.27 5.97 14.26
N LEU A 224 2.19 5.70 15.00
CA LEU A 224 0.82 5.84 14.53
C LEU A 224 0.35 7.29 14.71
N ILE A 225 -0.33 7.83 13.70
CA ILE A 225 -0.68 9.24 13.60
C ILE A 225 -2.17 9.41 13.28
N TRP A 226 -2.89 10.20 14.07
CA TRP A 226 -4.30 10.50 13.80
C TRP A 226 -4.43 11.40 12.55
N GLY A 227 -5.49 11.24 11.76
CA GLY A 227 -5.62 11.97 10.49
C GLY A 227 -6.76 11.55 9.55
N SER A 228 -7.81 10.92 10.08
CA SER A 228 -8.98 10.46 9.34
C SER A 228 -10.24 11.34 9.52
N THR A 229 -10.22 12.28 10.47
CA THR A 229 -11.38 13.10 10.87
C THR A 229 -11.13 14.59 10.67
N MET A 230 -12.20 15.34 10.38
CA MET A 230 -12.15 16.79 10.13
C MET A 230 -11.81 17.61 11.40
N TYR A 231 -12.24 17.14 12.56
CA TYR A 231 -11.75 17.61 13.87
C TYR A 231 -10.65 16.65 14.32
N HIS A 232 -9.51 17.16 14.81
CA HIS A 232 -8.48 16.31 15.38
C HIS A 232 -8.95 15.73 16.72
N ILE A 233 -8.49 14.52 17.08
CA ILE A 233 -8.92 13.87 18.33
C ILE A 233 -8.52 14.68 19.57
N ASP A 234 -7.33 15.29 19.55
CA ASP A 234 -6.81 16.11 20.65
C ASP A 234 -7.47 17.51 20.72
N ASP A 235 -8.22 17.93 19.69
CA ASP A 235 -8.94 19.22 19.63
C ASP A 235 -10.39 19.12 20.13
N LEU A 236 -10.85 17.92 20.53
CA LEU A 236 -12.22 17.71 21.01
C LEU A 236 -12.43 18.27 22.42
N PRO A 237 -13.59 18.89 22.73
CA PRO A 237 -13.89 19.43 24.06
C PRO A 237 -14.23 18.35 25.12
N PHE A 238 -14.01 17.07 24.81
CA PHE A 238 -14.20 15.90 25.66
C PHE A 238 -13.28 14.76 25.21
N ASP A 239 -12.97 13.84 26.13
CA ASP A 239 -12.33 12.57 25.79
C ASP A 239 -13.29 11.66 25.01
N VAL A 240 -12.75 10.75 24.17
CA VAL A 240 -13.55 9.81 23.38
C VAL A 240 -14.36 8.80 24.20
N THR A 241 -14.00 8.54 25.46
CA THR A 241 -14.81 7.76 26.41
C THR A 241 -16.05 8.52 26.90
N CYS A 242 -16.09 9.84 26.72
CA CYS A 242 -17.18 10.74 27.06
C CYS A 242 -17.89 11.31 25.82
N LEU A 243 -17.71 10.68 24.65
CA LEU A 243 -18.34 11.08 23.39
C LEU A 243 -19.88 11.06 23.52
N PRO A 244 -20.61 12.15 23.18
CA PRO A 244 -22.06 12.17 23.36
C PRO A 244 -22.81 11.18 22.45
N ASP A 245 -23.62 10.30 23.04
CA ASP A 245 -24.47 9.32 22.34
C ASP A 245 -25.40 9.95 21.28
N VAL A 246 -25.76 11.23 21.48
CA VAL A 246 -26.60 12.00 20.56
C VAL A 246 -25.72 12.86 19.66
N TYR A 247 -25.64 12.54 18.37
CA TYR A 247 -24.88 13.31 17.37
C TYR A 247 -25.13 14.83 17.41
N THR A 248 -26.37 15.26 17.68
CA THR A 248 -26.71 16.69 17.79
C THR A 248 -26.08 17.40 19.00
N GLN A 249 -25.65 16.65 20.03
CA GLN A 249 -24.84 17.17 21.15
C GLN A 249 -23.36 17.26 20.72
N PHE A 250 -22.80 16.19 20.16
CA PHE A 250 -21.46 16.18 19.57
C PHE A 250 -21.23 17.35 18.60
N ARG A 251 -22.18 17.59 17.68
CA ARG A 251 -22.13 18.66 16.67
C ARG A 251 -22.40 20.08 17.21
N LYS A 252 -22.56 20.26 18.53
CA LYS A 252 -22.88 21.53 19.20
C LYS A 252 -21.87 21.95 20.27
N ALA A 253 -21.02 21.02 20.70
CA ALA A 253 -19.88 21.30 21.56
C ALA A 253 -18.75 21.96 20.76
#